data_AF-A0A932D0N9-F1
#
_entry.id   AF-A0A932D0N9-F1
#
_cell.length_a   1.000
_cell.length_b   1.000
_cell.length_c   1.000
_cell.angle_alpha   90.00
_cell.angle_beta   90.00
_cell.angle_gamma   90.00
#
_symmetry.space_group_name_H-M   'P 1'
#
loop_
_entity.id
_entity.type
_entity.pdbx_description
1 polymer ?
#
loop_
_entity_poly.entity_id
_entity_poly.type
_entity_poly.pdbx_seq_one_letter_code
_entity_poly.pdbx_strand_id
1 'polypeptide(L)'
;MSSGGVFPRGGPRATGSVAERRFFDALVNGLPKGWAAWHSLRLRTRENLEGEGDFVIALPDRGAIVVEVKGGAIEVRDGTWLQNGRPMDPLPRDAGHRFRKKLAARLAEQGCRTWIVVATAFPDTAFDREPSQGDVRGAVLGAHDLAYLAEALPALAERLFAGAPRPTQTRWMGALHSIWGETWRPRLSLGSRARRRADDLVALDREQIDLLDLVDHNPRLLVLGGPGTGKTLLAREMLARLRARGKRPVLLCWTSALARELRASGLAHAWTVRELAAELLERAQVPLQSGAPRAQWSPASWDLAPLQAAVDALPVQATFDAVVVDEAQDLTSNDWELVRALAGAGPMWAFADEGQGFWEDRAVPEGLFGASFALKRRYRCPEALARFADLYRRAGAPIEPPSELRVIRASGPGSLADRVALEIRKALADGAAPSDLAVLSLAGQTRTRLCAAGRIGGCEVVRADDDRAAEHVVADTFLRFKGLERPWIIVTELDLGTTRYDVRMHIALSRATVGCVVVATSEEIARDDRLAAVAGSTT
;
A
#
# COMPACT_ATOMS: atom_id res chain seq x y z
N MET A 1 -24.85 16.06 12.46
CA MET A 1 -24.94 14.65 12.03
C MET A 1 -26.40 14.34 11.74
N SER A 2 -26.74 13.95 10.51
CA SER A 2 -28.11 13.55 10.09
C SER A 2 -28.44 12.09 10.44
N SER A 3 -27.77 11.49 11.41
CA SER A 3 -27.60 10.03 11.45
C SER A 3 -28.56 9.35 12.43
N GLY A 4 -29.85 9.31 12.06
CA GLY A 4 -30.71 8.23 12.54
C GLY A 4 -30.25 6.88 11.98
N GLY A 5 -30.66 5.78 12.62
CA GLY A 5 -30.36 4.41 12.21
C GLY A 5 -29.67 3.56 13.27
N VAL A 6 -29.48 2.28 12.94
CA VAL A 6 -28.86 1.28 13.83
C VAL A 6 -27.35 1.20 13.58
N PHE A 7 -26.58 1.12 14.65
CA PHE A 7 -25.12 1.04 14.64
C PHE A 7 -24.65 -0.24 15.36
N PRO A 8 -23.68 -0.97 14.77
CA PRO A 8 -22.99 -0.70 13.50
C PRO A 8 -23.87 -0.88 12.26
N ARG A 9 -23.56 -0.15 11.17
CA ARG A 9 -24.35 -0.23 9.92
C ARG A 9 -24.17 -1.54 9.13
N GLY A 10 -23.19 -2.37 9.49
CA GLY A 10 -22.88 -3.65 8.83
C GLY A 10 -23.31 -4.89 9.61
N GLY A 11 -24.17 -4.73 10.63
CA GLY A 11 -24.57 -5.80 11.55
C GLY A 11 -24.09 -5.57 12.99
N PRO A 12 -24.55 -6.39 13.96
CA PRO A 12 -24.20 -6.24 15.36
C PRO A 12 -22.70 -6.46 15.58
N ARG A 13 -22.12 -5.74 16.55
CA ARG A 13 -20.83 -6.12 17.16
C ARG A 13 -20.84 -7.60 17.58
N ALA A 14 -19.65 -8.22 17.61
CA ALA A 14 -19.50 -9.63 17.96
C ALA A 14 -20.17 -9.94 19.32
N THR A 15 -21.17 -10.83 19.29
CA THR A 15 -21.91 -11.30 20.47
C THR A 15 -22.18 -12.80 20.35
N GLY A 16 -22.20 -13.52 21.47
CA GLY A 16 -22.65 -14.92 21.53
C GLY A 16 -24.18 -15.05 21.56
N SER A 17 -24.88 -14.00 21.97
CA SER A 17 -26.31 -14.00 22.24
C SER A 17 -27.15 -14.01 20.97
N VAL A 18 -27.93 -15.08 20.77
CA VAL A 18 -28.92 -15.16 19.68
C VAL A 18 -30.03 -14.13 19.89
N ALA A 19 -30.41 -13.87 21.14
CA ALA A 19 -31.44 -12.91 21.50
C ALA A 19 -31.03 -11.47 21.14
N GLU A 20 -29.78 -11.07 21.40
CA GLU A 20 -29.27 -9.75 20.99
C GLU A 20 -29.28 -9.59 19.46
N ARG A 21 -28.88 -10.63 18.71
CA ARG A 21 -28.99 -10.62 17.24
C ARG A 21 -30.43 -10.43 16.78
N ARG A 22 -31.38 -11.17 17.35
CA ARG A 22 -32.82 -11.02 17.04
C ARG A 22 -33.33 -9.61 17.33
N PHE A 23 -32.95 -9.03 18.47
CA PHE A 23 -33.33 -7.66 18.80
C PHE A 23 -32.67 -6.62 17.87
N PHE A 24 -31.41 -6.84 17.49
CA PHE A 24 -30.71 -6.02 16.50
C PHE A 24 -31.45 -6.02 15.15
N ASP A 25 -31.81 -7.21 14.65
CA ASP A 25 -32.53 -7.36 13.38
C ASP A 25 -33.91 -6.71 13.45
N ALA A 26 -34.61 -6.84 14.59
CA ALA A 26 -35.87 -6.15 14.82
C ALA A 26 -35.68 -4.62 14.80
N LEU A 27 -34.61 -4.09 15.39
CA LEU A 27 -34.29 -2.66 15.33
C LEU A 27 -33.97 -2.18 13.92
N VAL A 28 -33.23 -2.95 13.12
CA VAL A 28 -32.90 -2.58 11.72
C VAL A 28 -34.18 -2.36 10.90
N ASN A 29 -35.21 -3.18 11.14
CA ASN A 29 -36.47 -3.13 10.41
C ASN A 29 -37.51 -2.18 11.04
N GLY A 30 -37.47 -2.01 12.37
CA GLY A 30 -38.52 -1.35 13.15
C GLY A 30 -38.11 -0.08 13.89
N LEU A 31 -36.88 0.43 13.74
CA LEU A 31 -36.47 1.67 14.40
C LEU A 31 -37.17 2.90 13.76
N PRO A 32 -37.89 3.73 14.55
CA PRO A 32 -38.56 4.92 14.01
C PRO A 32 -37.60 5.91 13.34
N LYS A 33 -38.09 6.60 12.30
CA LYS A 33 -37.31 7.57 11.54
C LYS A 33 -36.81 8.71 12.45
N GLY A 34 -35.51 8.99 12.39
CA GLY A 34 -34.86 10.03 13.20
C GLY A 34 -34.33 9.55 14.54
N TRP A 35 -34.68 8.33 14.97
CA TRP A 35 -34.07 7.69 16.14
C TRP A 35 -32.75 7.04 15.75
N ALA A 36 -31.89 6.80 16.75
CA ALA A 36 -30.64 6.08 16.58
C ALA A 36 -30.52 4.97 17.62
N ALA A 37 -29.91 3.84 17.25
CA ALA A 37 -29.66 2.74 18.19
C ALA A 37 -28.21 2.26 18.09
N TRP A 38 -27.56 2.04 19.23
CA TRP A 38 -26.20 1.52 19.30
C TRP A 38 -26.19 0.19 20.02
N HIS A 39 -25.68 -0.85 19.34
CA HIS A 39 -25.44 -2.16 19.93
C HIS A 39 -24.10 -2.21 20.66
N SER A 40 -24.06 -2.86 21.82
CA SER A 40 -22.85 -3.18 22.57
C SER A 40 -22.03 -1.92 22.88
N LEU A 41 -22.61 -1.03 23.70
CA LEU A 41 -21.94 0.18 24.17
C LEU A 41 -21.13 -0.14 25.42
N ARG A 42 -19.81 -0.18 25.29
CA ARG A 42 -18.88 -0.41 26.40
C ARG A 42 -18.38 0.90 26.98
N LEU A 43 -18.37 0.98 28.30
CA LEU A 43 -17.90 2.14 29.06
C LEU A 43 -16.90 1.68 30.12
N ARG A 44 -15.84 2.47 30.29
CA ARG A 44 -14.98 2.43 31.47
C ARG A 44 -15.07 3.79 32.17
N THR A 45 -15.46 3.79 33.44
CA THR A 45 -15.50 5.02 34.25
C THR A 45 -14.08 5.44 34.68
N ARG A 46 -13.93 6.67 35.21
CA ARG A 46 -12.65 7.14 35.79
C ARG A 46 -12.17 6.28 36.96
N GLU A 47 -13.09 5.61 37.64
CA GLU A 47 -12.81 4.66 38.74
C GLU A 47 -12.45 3.26 38.22
N ASN A 48 -12.19 3.11 36.91
CA ASN A 48 -11.91 1.84 36.22
C ASN A 48 -13.04 0.81 36.31
N LEU A 49 -14.28 1.24 36.56
CA LEU A 49 -15.43 0.34 36.51
C LEU A 49 -15.89 0.15 35.07
N GLU A 50 -15.93 -1.09 34.62
CA GLU A 50 -16.35 -1.47 33.27
C GLU A 50 -17.83 -1.84 33.24
N GLY A 51 -18.53 -1.51 32.16
CA GLY A 51 -19.90 -1.93 31.93
C GLY A 51 -20.24 -1.87 30.45
N GLU A 52 -21.10 -2.79 30.03
CA GLU A 52 -21.64 -2.85 28.69
C GLU A 52 -23.17 -2.70 28.79
N GLY A 53 -23.75 -1.92 27.89
CA GLY A 53 -25.18 -1.92 27.65
C GLY A 53 -25.45 -2.57 26.30
N ASP A 54 -26.34 -3.56 26.28
CA ASP A 54 -26.64 -4.33 25.07
C ASP A 54 -27.13 -3.39 23.96
N PHE A 55 -28.08 -2.51 24.28
CA PHE A 55 -28.55 -1.49 23.35
C PHE A 55 -28.78 -0.14 24.04
N VAL A 56 -28.44 0.94 23.34
CA VAL A 56 -28.85 2.29 23.71
C VAL A 56 -29.62 2.90 22.54
N ILE A 57 -30.88 3.23 22.75
CA ILE A 57 -31.76 3.83 21.75
C ILE A 57 -31.93 5.32 22.09
N ALA A 58 -31.55 6.22 21.18
CA ALA A 58 -31.72 7.65 21.32
C ALA A 58 -32.96 8.16 20.59
N LEU A 59 -33.77 8.88 21.35
CA LEU A 59 -34.94 9.62 20.94
C LEU A 59 -34.60 11.12 21.05
N PRO A 60 -34.43 11.85 19.94
CA PRO A 60 -33.93 13.22 19.95
C PRO A 60 -34.69 14.18 20.89
N ASP A 61 -36.00 13.96 21.04
CA ASP A 61 -36.95 14.81 21.77
C ASP A 61 -37.38 14.26 23.15
N ARG A 62 -36.86 13.09 23.56
CA ARG A 62 -37.20 12.45 24.85
C ARG A 62 -35.98 12.11 25.71
N GLY A 63 -34.93 11.54 25.10
CA GLY A 63 -33.76 11.04 25.82
C GLY A 63 -33.27 9.71 25.26
N ALA A 64 -32.67 8.88 26.11
CA ALA A 64 -32.15 7.57 25.72
C ALA A 64 -32.81 6.43 26.52
N ILE A 65 -33.02 5.29 25.86
CA ILE A 65 -33.44 4.03 26.48
C ILE A 65 -32.25 3.08 26.45
N VAL A 66 -31.78 2.67 27.62
CA VAL A 66 -30.88 1.52 27.74
C VAL A 66 -31.74 0.27 27.74
N VAL A 67 -31.56 -0.62 26.77
CA VAL A 67 -32.28 -1.89 26.70
C VAL A 67 -31.31 -3.01 27.05
N GLU A 68 -31.63 -3.76 28.10
CA GLU A 68 -31.00 -5.03 28.44
C GLU A 68 -31.72 -6.17 27.70
N VAL A 69 -31.02 -7.12 27.13
CA VAL A 69 -31.60 -8.24 26.39
C VAL A 69 -31.38 -9.54 27.16
N LYS A 70 -32.47 -10.26 27.47
CA LYS A 70 -32.41 -11.60 28.07
C LYS A 70 -33.07 -12.62 27.14
N GLY A 71 -32.27 -13.57 26.66
CA GLY A 71 -32.72 -14.67 25.81
C GLY A 71 -33.23 -15.89 26.58
N GLY A 72 -33.83 -16.82 25.85
CA GLY A 72 -34.42 -18.04 26.40
C GLY A 72 -35.79 -17.84 27.03
N ALA A 73 -36.24 -18.86 27.77
CA ALA A 73 -37.50 -18.86 28.48
C ALA A 73 -37.37 -18.05 29.79
N ILE A 74 -38.13 -16.96 29.87
CA ILE A 74 -38.18 -16.08 31.04
C ILE A 74 -39.45 -16.39 31.83
N GLU A 75 -39.31 -16.67 33.12
CA GLU A 75 -40.41 -16.99 34.02
C GLU A 75 -40.24 -16.21 35.33
N VAL A 76 -41.36 -15.82 35.95
CA VAL A 76 -41.38 -15.36 37.34
C VAL A 76 -42.21 -16.35 38.13
N ARG A 77 -41.61 -17.01 39.13
CA ARG A 77 -42.28 -17.98 40.00
C ARG A 77 -42.06 -17.60 41.45
N ASP A 78 -43.15 -17.40 42.18
CA ASP A 78 -43.13 -16.95 43.58
C ASP A 78 -42.24 -15.72 43.81
N GLY A 79 -42.31 -14.74 42.90
CA GLY A 79 -41.50 -13.52 42.93
C GLY A 79 -40.03 -13.69 42.52
N THR A 80 -39.60 -14.90 42.16
CA THR A 80 -38.22 -15.19 41.71
C THR A 80 -38.14 -15.21 40.19
N TRP A 81 -37.21 -14.45 39.62
CA TRP A 81 -36.93 -14.48 38.18
C TRP A 81 -36.11 -15.71 37.80
N LEU A 82 -36.56 -16.40 36.76
CA LEU A 82 -35.94 -17.59 36.21
C LEU A 82 -35.62 -17.39 34.74
N GLN A 83 -34.43 -17.82 34.32
CA GLN A 83 -34.02 -17.92 32.93
C GLN A 83 -33.71 -19.38 32.62
N ASN A 84 -34.48 -19.98 31.71
CA ASN A 84 -34.40 -21.41 31.37
C ASN A 84 -34.48 -22.32 32.61
N GLY A 85 -35.39 -21.98 33.54
CA GLY A 85 -35.63 -22.74 34.77
C GLY A 85 -34.60 -22.53 35.90
N ARG A 86 -33.59 -21.66 35.71
CA ARG A 86 -32.58 -21.33 36.73
C ARG A 86 -32.77 -19.92 37.27
N PRO A 87 -32.49 -19.65 38.56
CA PRO A 87 -32.49 -18.29 39.10
C PRO A 87 -31.66 -17.34 38.24
N MET A 88 -32.24 -16.19 37.90
CA MET A 88 -31.61 -15.18 37.07
C MET A 88 -30.72 -14.26 37.91
N ASP A 89 -29.46 -14.13 37.53
CA ASP A 89 -28.52 -13.15 38.06
C ASP A 89 -27.66 -12.60 36.90
N PRO A 90 -27.68 -11.29 36.61
CA PRO A 90 -28.47 -10.25 37.28
C PRO A 90 -29.96 -10.26 36.90
N LEU A 91 -30.80 -9.70 37.78
CA LEU A 91 -32.22 -9.47 37.52
C LEU A 91 -32.44 -8.66 36.22
N PRO A 92 -33.64 -8.73 35.60
CA PRO A 92 -33.86 -8.24 34.23
C PRO A 92 -33.42 -6.80 33.94
N ARG A 93 -33.48 -5.90 34.94
CA ARG A 93 -33.16 -4.47 34.80
C ARG A 93 -31.88 -4.03 35.50
N ASP A 94 -31.29 -4.87 36.35
CA ASP A 94 -30.19 -4.49 37.24
C ASP A 94 -28.93 -4.06 36.47
N ALA A 95 -28.55 -4.85 35.46
CA ALA A 95 -27.43 -4.53 34.59
C ALA A 95 -27.66 -3.21 33.83
N GLY A 96 -28.85 -3.05 33.23
CA GLY A 96 -29.26 -1.80 32.57
C GLY A 96 -29.23 -0.59 33.50
N HIS A 97 -29.67 -0.71 34.76
CA HIS A 97 -29.61 0.39 35.74
C HIS A 97 -28.19 0.74 36.18
N ARG A 98 -27.31 -0.26 36.34
CA ARG A 98 -25.88 -0.02 36.58
C ARG A 98 -25.25 0.69 35.38
N PHE A 99 -25.55 0.24 34.17
CA PHE A 99 -25.05 0.85 32.94
C PHE A 99 -25.55 2.28 32.74
N ARG A 100 -26.85 2.53 32.99
CA ARG A 100 -27.46 3.87 32.97
C ARG A 100 -26.67 4.88 33.81
N LYS A 101 -26.30 4.52 35.04
CA LYS A 101 -25.52 5.40 35.94
C LYS A 101 -24.17 5.76 35.31
N LYS A 102 -23.47 4.77 34.74
CA LYS A 102 -22.18 4.96 34.06
C LYS A 102 -22.31 5.83 32.82
N LEU A 103 -23.32 5.59 31.99
CA LEU A 103 -23.58 6.37 30.79
C LEU A 103 -23.92 7.83 31.10
N ALA A 104 -24.77 8.08 32.11
CA ALA A 104 -25.09 9.42 32.55
C ALA A 104 -23.85 10.19 33.03
N ALA A 105 -22.99 9.54 33.82
CA ALA A 105 -21.72 10.13 34.26
C ALA A 105 -20.81 10.47 33.06
N ARG A 106 -20.65 9.54 32.10
CA ARG A 106 -19.80 9.74 30.93
C ARG A 106 -20.30 10.87 30.01
N LEU A 107 -21.61 10.99 29.83
CA LEU A 107 -22.20 12.10 29.07
C LEU A 107 -22.00 13.43 29.78
N ALA A 108 -22.13 13.46 31.12
CA ALA A 108 -21.92 14.67 31.91
C ALA A 108 -20.47 15.18 31.83
N GLU A 109 -19.48 14.28 31.75
CA GLU A 109 -18.07 14.64 31.51
C GLU A 109 -17.85 15.35 30.16
N GLN A 110 -18.70 15.07 29.16
CA GLN A 110 -18.70 15.76 27.87
C GLN A 110 -19.64 16.99 27.87
N GLY A 111 -20.06 17.47 29.05
CA GLY A 111 -20.96 18.60 29.21
C GLY A 111 -22.40 18.33 28.76
N CYS A 112 -22.76 17.08 28.48
CA CYS A 112 -24.07 16.69 27.95
C CYS A 112 -24.93 16.08 29.05
N ARG A 113 -26.23 16.40 29.07
CA ARG A 113 -27.21 15.78 29.96
C ARG A 113 -28.46 15.41 29.16
N THR A 114 -29.01 14.25 29.46
CA THR A 114 -30.26 13.77 28.88
C THR A 114 -30.92 12.79 29.85
N TRP A 115 -32.22 12.55 29.69
CA TRP A 115 -32.91 11.53 30.45
C TRP A 115 -32.55 10.15 29.91
N ILE A 116 -32.15 9.25 30.80
CA ILE A 116 -31.82 7.87 30.45
C ILE A 116 -32.71 6.95 31.27
N VAL A 117 -33.57 6.20 30.58
CA VAL A 117 -34.45 5.19 31.16
C VAL A 117 -33.92 3.80 30.81
N VAL A 118 -34.40 2.78 31.51
CA VAL A 118 -33.98 1.38 31.31
C VAL A 118 -35.20 0.58 30.90
N ALA A 119 -35.05 -0.31 29.93
CA ALA A 119 -36.03 -1.31 29.54
C ALA A 119 -35.35 -2.68 29.45
N THR A 120 -36.14 -3.74 29.41
CA THR A 120 -35.64 -5.10 29.15
C THR A 120 -36.39 -5.72 27.98
N ALA A 121 -35.68 -6.34 27.06
CA ALA A 121 -36.26 -7.12 25.98
C ALA A 121 -36.09 -8.62 26.27
N PHE A 122 -37.15 -9.39 25.97
CA PHE A 122 -37.19 -10.85 26.03
C PHE A 122 -37.47 -11.41 24.63
N PRO A 123 -36.48 -11.42 23.72
CA PRO A 123 -36.70 -11.76 22.30
C PRO A 123 -37.24 -13.17 22.05
N ASP A 124 -37.03 -14.07 23.00
CA ASP A 124 -37.40 -15.49 22.90
C ASP A 124 -38.64 -15.87 23.74
N THR A 125 -39.21 -14.92 24.50
CA THR A 125 -40.37 -15.16 25.38
C THR A 125 -41.55 -14.30 24.93
N ALA A 126 -42.61 -14.93 24.44
CA ALA A 126 -43.88 -14.30 24.15
C ALA A 126 -44.76 -14.20 25.40
N PHE A 127 -45.47 -13.08 25.56
CA PHE A 127 -46.44 -12.90 26.64
C PHE A 127 -47.53 -11.90 26.21
N ASP A 128 -48.76 -12.08 26.70
CA ASP A 128 -49.86 -11.14 26.47
C ASP A 128 -49.95 -10.06 27.56
N ARG A 129 -49.44 -10.38 28.77
CA ARG A 129 -49.39 -9.48 29.92
C ARG A 129 -48.03 -9.59 30.58
N GLU A 130 -47.38 -8.45 30.78
CA GLU A 130 -46.15 -8.36 31.56
C GLU A 130 -46.41 -8.61 33.06
N PRO A 131 -45.39 -9.03 33.83
CA PRO A 131 -45.50 -9.09 35.28
C PRO A 131 -45.92 -7.74 35.87
N SER A 132 -46.99 -7.74 36.66
CA SER A 132 -47.58 -6.51 37.24
C SER A 132 -46.90 -6.07 38.54
N GLN A 133 -46.07 -6.93 39.12
CA GLN A 133 -45.33 -6.72 40.36
C GLN A 133 -43.84 -6.51 40.07
N GLY A 134 -43.18 -5.73 40.92
CA GLY A 134 -41.76 -5.41 40.78
C GLY A 134 -41.51 -4.22 39.85
N ASP A 135 -40.25 -4.05 39.45
CA ASP A 135 -39.79 -2.88 38.70
C ASP A 135 -39.95 -3.03 37.18
N VAL A 136 -40.50 -4.12 36.64
CA VAL A 136 -40.58 -4.35 35.17
C VAL A 136 -41.84 -3.79 34.50
N ARG A 137 -42.85 -3.40 35.27
CA ARG A 137 -44.13 -2.92 34.74
C ARG A 137 -43.93 -1.69 33.84
N GLY A 138 -44.44 -1.75 32.62
CA GLY A 138 -44.35 -0.72 31.60
C GLY A 138 -42.97 -0.60 30.94
N ALA A 139 -42.04 -1.52 31.23
CA ALA A 139 -40.63 -1.39 30.86
C ALA A 139 -40.07 -2.61 30.13
N VAL A 140 -40.93 -3.54 29.66
CA VAL A 140 -40.50 -4.74 28.95
C VAL A 140 -41.04 -4.82 27.51
N LEU A 141 -40.29 -5.53 26.67
CA LEU A 141 -40.69 -5.96 25.32
C LEU A 141 -40.56 -7.48 25.24
N GLY A 142 -41.60 -8.17 24.77
CA GLY A 142 -41.60 -9.60 24.51
C GLY A 142 -41.35 -9.96 23.05
N ALA A 143 -41.30 -11.26 22.75
CA ALA A 143 -41.12 -11.75 21.39
C ALA A 143 -42.19 -11.24 20.40
N HIS A 144 -43.44 -11.05 20.85
CA HIS A 144 -44.51 -10.46 20.03
C HIS A 144 -44.24 -8.99 19.69
N ASP A 145 -43.73 -8.21 20.64
CA ASP A 145 -43.42 -6.79 20.42
C ASP A 145 -42.30 -6.59 19.39
N LEU A 146 -41.33 -7.52 19.34
CA LEU A 146 -40.23 -7.45 18.37
C LEU A 146 -40.70 -7.59 16.92
N ALA A 147 -41.77 -8.35 16.66
CA ALA A 147 -42.35 -8.47 15.33
C ALA A 147 -43.02 -7.17 14.85
N TYR A 148 -43.43 -6.33 15.79
CA TYR A 148 -44.13 -5.05 15.56
C TYR A 148 -43.37 -3.90 16.25
N LEU A 149 -42.04 -3.92 16.15
CA LEU A 149 -41.18 -3.04 16.94
C LEU A 149 -41.38 -1.55 16.58
N ALA A 150 -41.80 -1.26 15.35
CA ALA A 150 -42.10 0.09 14.88
C ALA A 150 -43.25 0.74 15.66
N GLU A 151 -44.24 -0.04 16.10
CA GLU A 151 -45.34 0.40 16.95
C GLU A 151 -45.00 0.27 18.44
N ALA A 152 -44.34 -0.82 18.83
CA ALA A 152 -44.06 -1.13 20.23
C ALA A 152 -43.04 -0.17 20.86
N LEU A 153 -42.01 0.27 20.12
CA LEU A 153 -40.99 1.20 20.65
C LEU A 153 -41.56 2.58 21.02
N PRO A 154 -42.35 3.26 20.16
CA PRO A 154 -43.03 4.49 20.55
C PRO A 154 -43.92 4.32 21.79
N ALA A 155 -44.72 3.24 21.86
CA ALA A 155 -45.58 2.96 23.00
C ALA A 155 -44.78 2.72 24.30
N LEU A 156 -43.66 2.01 24.22
CA LEU A 156 -42.71 1.85 25.33
C LEU A 156 -42.15 3.20 25.76
N ALA A 157 -41.73 4.04 24.81
CA ALA A 157 -41.17 5.35 25.11
C ALA A 157 -42.17 6.28 25.82
N GLU A 158 -43.43 6.33 25.38
CA GLU A 158 -44.46 7.12 26.07
C GLU A 158 -44.64 6.70 27.53
N ARG A 159 -44.63 5.38 27.81
CA ARG A 159 -44.71 4.85 29.18
C ARG A 159 -43.48 5.21 30.01
N LEU A 160 -42.28 4.98 29.49
CA LEU A 160 -41.03 5.18 30.23
C LEU A 160 -40.69 6.65 30.49
N PHE A 161 -41.05 7.55 29.57
CA PHE A 161 -40.80 8.98 29.69
C PHE A 161 -42.03 9.77 30.18
N ALA A 162 -43.07 9.09 30.68
CA ALA A 162 -44.25 9.74 31.23
C ALA A 162 -43.84 10.71 32.36
N GLY A 163 -44.15 11.99 32.20
CA GLY A 163 -43.79 13.05 33.16
C GLY A 163 -42.33 13.52 33.09
N ALA A 164 -41.49 12.95 32.21
CA ALA A 164 -40.12 13.41 32.03
C ALA A 164 -40.07 14.69 31.15
N PRO A 165 -39.28 15.71 31.51
CA PRO A 165 -39.13 16.90 30.68
C PRO A 165 -38.39 16.60 29.38
N ARG A 166 -38.76 17.29 28.30
CA ARG A 166 -38.08 17.12 27.00
C ARG A 166 -36.65 17.67 27.04
N PRO A 167 -35.67 17.01 26.41
CA PRO A 167 -34.31 17.54 26.28
C PRO A 167 -34.34 18.87 25.52
N THR A 168 -33.67 19.90 26.07
CA THR A 168 -33.52 21.20 25.41
C THR A 168 -32.34 21.24 24.43
N GLN A 169 -31.54 20.19 24.39
CA GLN A 169 -30.36 20.07 23.55
C GLN A 169 -30.29 18.67 22.92
N THR A 170 -29.82 18.59 21.68
CA THR A 170 -29.63 17.32 20.94
C THR A 170 -28.16 16.91 20.83
N ARG A 171 -27.22 17.77 21.28
CA ARG A 171 -25.76 17.51 21.20
C ARG A 171 -25.32 16.20 21.88
N TRP A 172 -26.09 15.72 22.86
CA TRP A 172 -25.80 14.50 23.59
C TRP A 172 -25.82 13.25 22.70
N MET A 173 -26.55 13.26 21.57
CA MET A 173 -26.53 12.14 20.62
C MET A 173 -25.18 12.03 19.90
N GLY A 174 -24.56 13.16 19.56
CA GLY A 174 -23.22 13.20 18.99
C GLY A 174 -22.17 12.73 20.00
N ALA A 175 -22.31 13.15 21.26
CA ALA A 175 -21.50 12.67 22.38
C ALA A 175 -21.63 11.15 22.56
N LEU A 176 -22.86 10.63 22.57
CA LEU A 176 -23.15 9.20 22.65
C LEU A 176 -22.50 8.42 21.50
N HIS A 177 -22.62 8.91 20.26
CA HIS A 177 -21.97 8.29 19.11
C HIS A 177 -20.44 8.27 19.23
N SER A 178 -19.85 9.37 19.69
CA SER A 178 -18.40 9.48 19.91
C SER A 178 -17.91 8.55 21.04
N ILE A 179 -18.71 8.34 22.07
CA ILE A 179 -18.39 7.38 23.14
C ILE A 179 -18.48 5.95 22.62
N TRP A 180 -19.45 5.66 21.75
CA TRP A 180 -19.64 4.33 21.18
C TRP A 180 -18.53 3.91 20.22
N GLY A 181 -18.19 4.79 19.27
CA GLY A 181 -17.30 4.45 18.15
C GLY A 181 -16.23 5.50 17.94
N GLU A 182 -15.10 5.35 18.64
CA GLU A 182 -13.89 6.09 18.28
C GLU A 182 -13.35 5.55 16.95
N THR A 183 -13.07 6.45 16.01
CA THR A 183 -12.27 6.13 14.83
C THR A 183 -10.82 6.52 15.10
N TRP A 184 -10.02 5.58 15.60
CA TRP A 184 -8.58 5.77 15.76
C TRP A 184 -7.85 5.20 14.54
N ARG A 185 -7.22 6.10 13.77
CA ARG A 185 -6.42 5.74 12.59
C ARG A 185 -4.97 6.17 12.83
N PRO A 186 -4.12 5.34 13.47
CA PRO A 186 -2.73 5.68 13.67
C PRO A 186 -2.01 5.75 12.31
N ARG A 187 -1.24 6.83 12.10
CA ARG A 187 -0.36 6.93 10.93
C ARG A 187 0.94 6.18 11.21
N LEU A 188 1.27 5.21 10.36
CA LEU A 188 2.60 4.60 10.38
C LEU A 188 3.64 5.57 9.83
N SER A 189 4.78 5.67 10.51
CA SER A 189 5.92 6.46 10.03
C SER A 189 6.49 5.87 8.73
N LEU A 190 7.13 6.70 7.90
CA LEU A 190 7.71 6.26 6.63
C LEU A 190 8.71 5.11 6.82
N GLY A 191 9.52 5.16 7.90
CA GLY A 191 10.44 4.06 8.24
C GLY A 191 9.76 2.76 8.60
N SER A 192 8.64 2.82 9.34
CA SER A 192 7.87 1.60 9.68
C SER A 192 7.20 1.01 8.45
N ARG A 193 6.75 1.85 7.51
CA ARG A 193 6.21 1.41 6.22
C ARG A 193 7.29 0.74 5.37
N ALA A 194 8.50 1.29 5.32
CA ALA A 194 9.63 0.71 4.57
C ALA A 194 10.02 -0.67 5.11
N ARG A 195 10.20 -0.83 6.43
CA ARG A 195 10.51 -2.13 7.05
C ARG A 195 9.44 -3.18 6.78
N ARG A 196 8.18 -2.86 7.04
CA ARG A 196 7.07 -3.78 6.79
C ARG A 196 6.99 -4.18 5.31
N ARG A 197 7.24 -3.22 4.41
CA ARG A 197 7.29 -3.51 2.98
C ARG A 197 8.42 -4.46 2.61
N ALA A 198 9.60 -4.29 3.20
CA ALA A 198 10.72 -5.21 2.99
C ALA A 198 10.36 -6.64 3.42
N ASP A 199 9.72 -6.80 4.59
CA ASP A 199 9.26 -8.11 5.08
C ASP A 199 8.23 -8.76 4.12
N ASP A 200 7.25 -7.97 3.67
CA ASP A 200 6.23 -8.44 2.72
C ASP A 200 6.86 -8.85 1.37
N LEU A 201 7.87 -8.11 0.91
CA LEU A 201 8.57 -8.39 -0.36
C LEU A 201 9.31 -9.72 -0.33
N VAL A 202 9.87 -10.15 0.81
CA VAL A 202 10.55 -11.45 0.92
C VAL A 202 9.58 -12.61 0.65
N ALA A 203 8.37 -12.54 1.19
CA ALA A 203 7.34 -13.56 0.95
C ALA A 203 6.90 -13.58 -0.52
N LEU A 204 6.66 -12.40 -1.10
CA LEU A 204 6.25 -12.26 -2.51
C LEU A 204 7.35 -12.65 -3.49
N ASP A 205 8.62 -12.39 -3.15
CA ASP A 205 9.77 -12.80 -3.94
C ASP A 205 9.85 -14.34 -4.04
N ARG A 206 9.50 -15.08 -2.99
CA ARG A 206 9.41 -16.56 -3.04
C ARG A 206 8.33 -17.02 -4.00
N GLU A 207 7.11 -16.48 -3.88
CA GLU A 207 6.02 -16.80 -4.81
C GLU A 207 6.40 -16.50 -6.26
N GLN A 208 7.15 -15.42 -6.49
CA GLN A 208 7.61 -15.06 -7.82
C GLN A 208 8.66 -16.04 -8.36
N ILE A 209 9.62 -16.46 -7.52
CA ILE A 209 10.66 -17.44 -7.86
C ILE A 209 10.07 -18.79 -8.26
N ASP A 210 9.00 -19.24 -7.58
CA ASP A 210 8.33 -20.51 -7.89
C ASP A 210 7.80 -20.56 -9.34
N LEU A 211 7.54 -19.41 -9.97
CA LEU A 211 7.16 -19.35 -11.39
C LEU A 211 8.27 -19.86 -12.32
N LEU A 212 9.53 -19.78 -11.92
CA LEU A 212 10.64 -20.31 -12.72
C LEU A 212 10.52 -21.82 -12.87
N ASP A 213 10.01 -22.54 -11.88
CA ASP A 213 9.89 -24.01 -11.93
C ASP A 213 9.04 -24.50 -13.11
N LEU A 214 8.07 -23.67 -13.54
CA LEU A 214 7.22 -23.95 -14.69
C LEU A 214 7.95 -23.86 -16.03
N VAL A 215 9.06 -23.11 -16.10
CA VAL A 215 9.73 -22.76 -17.35
C VAL A 215 11.22 -23.11 -17.40
N ASP A 216 11.80 -23.60 -16.29
CA ASP A 216 13.24 -23.86 -16.09
C ASP A 216 13.83 -24.99 -16.97
N HIS A 217 12.98 -25.72 -17.70
CA HIS A 217 13.40 -26.71 -18.69
C HIS A 217 13.73 -26.09 -20.05
N ASN A 218 13.36 -24.82 -20.29
CA ASN A 218 13.65 -24.12 -21.54
C ASN A 218 15.08 -23.58 -21.52
N PRO A 219 15.98 -24.04 -22.41
CA PRO A 219 17.35 -23.54 -22.43
C PRO A 219 17.42 -22.10 -22.92
N ARG A 220 16.48 -21.66 -23.76
CA ARG A 220 16.43 -20.30 -24.31
C ARG A 220 15.03 -19.68 -24.14
N LEU A 221 14.86 -18.78 -23.18
CA LEU A 221 13.56 -18.18 -22.85
C LEU A 221 13.62 -16.65 -22.73
N LEU A 222 12.63 -15.99 -23.33
CA LEU A 222 12.37 -14.55 -23.14
C LEU A 222 11.26 -14.34 -22.11
N VAL A 223 11.57 -13.75 -20.97
CA VAL A 223 10.62 -13.39 -19.92
C VAL A 223 10.22 -11.93 -20.06
N LEU A 224 8.92 -11.69 -20.30
CA LEU A 224 8.34 -10.36 -20.45
C LEU A 224 7.61 -9.96 -19.17
N GLY A 225 7.78 -8.73 -18.70
CA GLY A 225 7.06 -8.28 -17.52
C GLY A 225 7.11 -6.77 -17.34
N GLY A 226 5.98 -6.18 -16.91
CA GLY A 226 5.91 -4.77 -16.60
C GLY A 226 6.76 -4.34 -15.38
N PRO A 227 6.68 -3.07 -14.98
CA PRO A 227 7.42 -2.58 -13.82
C PRO A 227 7.04 -3.32 -12.54
N GLY A 228 8.03 -3.65 -11.70
CA GLY A 228 7.81 -4.27 -10.40
C GLY A 228 7.26 -5.70 -10.42
N THR A 229 7.41 -6.41 -11.53
CA THR A 229 7.07 -7.85 -11.69
C THR A 229 8.18 -8.81 -11.22
N GLY A 230 9.29 -8.30 -10.66
CA GLY A 230 10.37 -9.14 -10.14
C GLY A 230 11.35 -9.67 -11.19
N LYS A 231 11.42 -9.10 -12.40
CA LYS A 231 12.36 -9.52 -13.46
C LYS A 231 13.81 -9.68 -12.98
N THR A 232 14.36 -8.64 -12.34
CA THR A 232 15.72 -8.65 -11.80
C THR A 232 15.92 -9.75 -10.75
N LEU A 233 14.93 -9.97 -9.86
CA LEU A 233 14.95 -11.09 -8.93
C LEU A 233 15.04 -12.43 -9.67
N LEU A 234 14.19 -12.63 -10.67
CA LEU A 234 14.17 -13.86 -11.45
C LEU A 234 15.47 -14.07 -12.24
N ALA A 235 16.08 -13.00 -12.76
CA ALA A 235 17.37 -13.06 -13.40
C ALA A 235 18.47 -13.53 -12.44
N ARG A 236 18.47 -13.01 -11.20
CA ARG A 236 19.40 -13.41 -10.13
C ARG A 236 19.23 -14.88 -9.77
N GLU A 237 17.98 -15.31 -9.58
CA GLU A 237 17.66 -16.69 -9.23
C GLU A 237 18.04 -17.65 -10.37
N MET A 238 17.74 -17.30 -11.62
CA MET A 238 18.15 -18.09 -12.78
C MET A 238 19.68 -18.23 -12.87
N LEU A 239 20.43 -17.17 -12.57
CA LEU A 239 21.88 -17.23 -12.49
C LEU A 239 22.35 -18.24 -11.42
N ALA A 240 21.72 -18.24 -10.25
CA ALA A 240 22.02 -19.18 -9.17
C ALA A 240 21.69 -20.62 -9.56
N ARG A 241 20.53 -20.86 -10.18
CA ARG A 241 20.11 -22.20 -10.67
C ARG A 241 21.05 -22.75 -11.74
N LEU A 242 21.46 -21.92 -12.68
CA LEU A 242 22.43 -22.32 -13.71
C LEU A 242 23.78 -22.71 -13.09
N ARG A 243 24.26 -21.97 -12.08
CA ARG A 243 25.46 -22.35 -11.31
C ARG A 243 25.28 -23.68 -10.57
N ALA A 244 24.14 -23.88 -9.92
CA ALA A 244 23.82 -25.13 -9.23
C ALA A 244 23.79 -26.33 -10.19
N ARG A 245 23.48 -26.11 -11.48
CA ARG A 245 23.55 -27.10 -12.57
C ARG A 245 24.95 -27.28 -13.17
N GLY A 246 25.98 -26.70 -12.55
CA GLY A 246 27.37 -26.81 -13.00
C GLY A 246 27.71 -25.95 -14.23
N LYS A 247 26.85 -24.99 -14.60
CA LYS A 247 27.17 -24.00 -15.63
C LYS A 247 28.05 -22.89 -15.07
N ARG A 248 28.70 -22.15 -15.96
CA ARG A 248 29.45 -20.91 -15.70
C ARG A 248 28.67 -19.74 -16.28
N PRO A 249 27.57 -19.30 -15.63
CA PRO A 249 26.73 -18.27 -16.21
C PRO A 249 27.24 -16.87 -15.87
N VAL A 250 26.96 -15.93 -16.78
CA VAL A 250 27.13 -14.49 -16.60
C VAL A 250 25.78 -13.79 -16.60
N LEU A 251 25.60 -12.80 -15.72
CA LEU A 251 24.45 -11.91 -15.74
C LEU A 251 24.86 -10.59 -16.40
N LEU A 252 24.15 -10.22 -17.46
CA LEU A 252 24.34 -8.99 -18.20
C LEU A 252 23.16 -8.06 -17.97
N CYS A 253 23.42 -6.78 -17.71
CA CYS A 253 22.37 -5.77 -17.59
C CYS A 253 22.76 -4.48 -18.32
N TRP A 254 21.83 -3.53 -18.39
CA TRP A 254 22.07 -2.25 -19.05
C TRP A 254 22.87 -1.26 -18.18
N THR A 255 22.52 -1.10 -16.89
CA THR A 255 23.07 -0.04 -16.05
C THR A 255 24.22 -0.52 -15.17
N SER A 256 25.30 0.28 -15.07
CA SER A 256 26.44 0.02 -14.17
C SER A 256 26.03 0.02 -12.70
N ALA A 257 24.99 0.79 -12.36
CA ALA A 257 24.44 0.85 -11.02
C ALA A 257 23.84 -0.51 -10.61
N LEU A 258 23.00 -1.12 -11.46
CA LEU A 258 22.46 -2.45 -11.24
C LEU A 258 23.57 -3.50 -11.21
N ALA A 259 24.51 -3.47 -12.17
CA ALA A 259 25.63 -4.42 -12.18
C ALA A 259 26.44 -4.41 -10.87
N ARG A 260 26.69 -3.20 -10.33
CA ARG A 260 27.39 -3.04 -9.04
C ARG A 260 26.57 -3.54 -7.86
N GLU A 261 25.27 -3.21 -7.80
CA GLU A 261 24.38 -3.71 -6.74
C GLU A 261 24.36 -5.25 -6.73
N LEU A 262 24.22 -5.85 -7.91
CA LEU A 262 24.21 -7.31 -8.05
C LEU A 262 25.53 -7.93 -7.58
N ARG A 263 26.68 -7.35 -7.94
CA ARG A 263 27.99 -7.79 -7.44
C ARG A 263 28.12 -7.64 -5.93
N ALA A 264 27.68 -6.51 -5.36
CA ALA A 264 27.67 -6.28 -3.92
C ALA A 264 26.77 -7.29 -3.16
N SER A 265 25.70 -7.77 -3.82
CA SER A 265 24.83 -8.83 -3.30
C SER A 265 25.39 -10.26 -3.44
N GLY A 266 26.64 -10.41 -3.89
CA GLY A 266 27.33 -11.70 -4.01
C GLY A 266 27.33 -12.31 -5.42
N LEU A 267 26.77 -11.63 -6.44
CA LEU A 267 26.76 -12.11 -7.82
C LEU A 267 27.99 -11.58 -8.58
N ALA A 268 29.17 -12.16 -8.29
CA ALA A 268 30.46 -11.70 -8.81
C ALA A 268 30.52 -11.57 -10.35
N HIS A 269 29.78 -12.38 -11.10
CA HIS A 269 29.73 -12.34 -12.57
C HIS A 269 28.51 -11.55 -13.10
N ALA A 270 28.16 -10.43 -12.47
CA ALA A 270 27.18 -9.47 -13.00
C ALA A 270 27.92 -8.27 -13.62
N TRP A 271 27.59 -7.93 -14.87
CA TRP A 271 28.26 -6.89 -15.66
C TRP A 271 27.27 -6.09 -16.49
N THR A 272 27.64 -4.87 -16.89
CA THR A 272 27.03 -4.35 -18.12
C THR A 272 27.64 -5.05 -19.34
N VAL A 273 26.88 -5.15 -20.43
CA VAL A 273 27.39 -5.77 -21.67
C VAL A 273 28.69 -5.09 -22.13
N ARG A 274 28.74 -3.76 -22.06
CA ARG A 274 29.89 -2.95 -22.47
C ARG A 274 31.07 -3.06 -21.50
N GLU A 275 30.83 -3.13 -20.19
CA GLU A 275 31.89 -3.37 -19.21
C GLU A 275 32.55 -4.72 -19.43
N LEU A 276 31.76 -5.77 -19.67
CA LEU A 276 32.30 -7.09 -19.97
C LEU A 276 33.04 -7.12 -21.32
N ALA A 277 32.51 -6.46 -22.34
CA ALA A 277 33.17 -6.34 -23.64
C ALA A 277 34.56 -5.72 -23.51
N ALA A 278 34.68 -4.62 -22.76
CA ALA A 278 35.96 -3.96 -22.51
C ALA A 278 36.94 -4.89 -21.78
N GLU A 279 36.48 -5.58 -20.72
CA GLU A 279 37.29 -6.54 -19.96
C GLU A 279 37.81 -7.68 -20.85
N LEU A 280 36.96 -8.22 -21.74
CA LEU A 280 37.34 -9.29 -22.67
C LEU A 280 38.39 -8.82 -23.68
N LEU A 281 38.21 -7.64 -24.27
CA LEU A 281 39.18 -7.05 -25.21
C LEU A 281 40.53 -6.82 -24.54
N GLU A 282 40.55 -6.26 -23.33
CA GLU A 282 41.78 -6.02 -22.56
C GLU A 282 42.50 -7.33 -22.23
N ARG A 283 41.78 -8.35 -21.74
CA ARG A 283 42.36 -9.67 -21.43
C ARG A 283 42.88 -10.40 -22.66
N ALA A 284 42.22 -10.25 -23.81
CA ALA A 284 42.65 -10.83 -25.07
C ALA A 284 43.72 -9.99 -25.78
N GLN A 285 44.09 -8.83 -25.20
CA GLN A 285 45.04 -7.87 -25.79
C GLN A 285 44.62 -7.40 -27.20
N VAL A 286 43.31 -7.32 -27.45
CA VAL A 286 42.74 -6.83 -28.71
C VAL A 286 42.63 -5.30 -28.63
N PRO A 287 43.37 -4.55 -29.46
CA PRO A 287 43.34 -3.10 -29.40
C PRO A 287 42.02 -2.55 -29.95
N LEU A 288 41.45 -1.56 -29.25
CA LEU A 288 40.32 -0.76 -29.73
C LEU A 288 40.73 0.72 -29.77
N GLN A 289 40.18 1.50 -30.71
CA GLN A 289 40.51 2.92 -30.88
C GLN A 289 42.03 3.14 -30.92
N SER A 290 42.72 2.40 -31.79
CA SER A 290 44.18 2.46 -31.95
C SER A 290 44.96 2.17 -30.65
N GLY A 291 44.42 1.35 -29.75
CA GLY A 291 45.05 0.98 -28.49
C GLY A 291 44.90 2.03 -27.37
N ALA A 292 44.00 3.00 -27.53
CA ALA A 292 43.71 3.96 -26.48
C ALA A 292 43.17 3.25 -25.22
N PRO A 293 43.53 3.70 -24.00
CA PRO A 293 43.00 3.13 -22.78
C PRO A 293 41.49 3.34 -22.70
N ARG A 294 40.77 2.40 -22.07
CA ARG A 294 39.32 2.40 -21.88
C ARG A 294 38.73 3.75 -21.44
N ALA A 295 39.43 4.46 -20.54
CA ALA A 295 39.00 5.76 -20.03
C ALA A 295 38.88 6.86 -21.12
N GLN A 296 39.52 6.67 -22.28
CA GLN A 296 39.55 7.61 -23.40
C GLN A 296 38.69 7.12 -24.59
N TRP A 297 37.95 6.02 -24.42
CA TRP A 297 37.10 5.51 -25.48
C TRP A 297 35.96 6.47 -25.79
N SER A 298 35.79 6.76 -27.08
CA SER A 298 34.67 7.54 -27.58
C SER A 298 33.35 6.78 -27.43
N PRO A 299 32.18 7.47 -27.47
CA PRO A 299 30.88 6.79 -27.49
C PRO A 299 30.76 5.74 -28.61
N ALA A 300 31.34 6.00 -29.78
CA ALA A 300 31.33 5.05 -30.91
C ALA A 300 32.19 3.81 -30.62
N SER A 301 33.35 3.99 -29.99
CA SER A 301 34.20 2.87 -29.56
C SER A 301 33.50 2.01 -28.50
N TRP A 302 32.84 2.66 -27.53
CA TRP A 302 32.02 1.97 -26.54
C TRP A 302 30.85 1.19 -27.15
N ASP A 303 30.29 1.67 -28.26
CA ASP A 303 29.21 1.00 -28.98
C ASP A 303 29.69 -0.17 -29.84
N LEU A 304 30.91 -0.07 -30.40
CA LEU A 304 31.54 -1.13 -31.20
C LEU A 304 32.16 -2.25 -30.34
N ALA A 305 32.60 -1.92 -29.12
CA ALA A 305 33.32 -2.86 -28.25
C ALA A 305 32.64 -4.24 -28.09
N PRO A 306 31.31 -4.35 -27.91
CA PRO A 306 30.64 -5.65 -27.82
C PRO A 306 30.82 -6.52 -29.06
N LEU A 307 30.64 -5.94 -30.26
CA LEU A 307 30.82 -6.65 -31.53
C LEU A 307 32.29 -7.11 -31.69
N GLN A 308 33.25 -6.23 -31.43
CA GLN A 308 34.67 -6.58 -31.51
C GLN A 308 35.03 -7.69 -30.50
N ALA A 309 34.52 -7.61 -29.27
CA ALA A 309 34.75 -8.63 -28.25
C ALA A 309 34.17 -9.99 -28.67
N ALA A 310 33.01 -9.99 -29.32
CA ALA A 310 32.36 -11.20 -29.83
C ALA A 310 33.20 -11.89 -30.91
N VAL A 311 33.80 -11.12 -31.82
CA VAL A 311 34.54 -11.62 -32.98
C VAL A 311 35.99 -11.97 -32.64
N ASP A 312 36.69 -11.12 -31.89
CA ASP A 312 38.15 -11.22 -31.77
C ASP A 312 38.63 -11.68 -30.38
N ALA A 313 37.86 -11.42 -29.32
CA ALA A 313 38.29 -11.77 -27.96
C ALA A 313 37.77 -13.14 -27.50
N LEU A 314 36.49 -13.44 -27.73
CA LEU A 314 35.87 -14.68 -27.25
C LEU A 314 36.42 -15.98 -27.83
N PRO A 315 36.77 -16.08 -29.13
CA PRO A 315 37.36 -17.31 -29.68
C PRO A 315 38.65 -17.76 -28.97
N VAL A 316 39.31 -16.83 -28.28
CA VAL A 316 40.57 -17.05 -27.57
C VAL A 316 40.36 -17.32 -26.07
N GLN A 317 39.18 -17.01 -25.51
CA GLN A 317 38.92 -17.01 -24.05
C GLN A 317 37.48 -17.49 -23.69
N ALA A 318 37.21 -18.79 -23.75
CA ALA A 318 35.91 -19.34 -23.36
C ALA A 318 35.72 -19.41 -21.82
N THR A 319 35.21 -18.33 -21.24
CA THR A 319 35.03 -18.19 -19.77
C THR A 319 33.62 -18.53 -19.27
N PHE A 320 32.59 -18.35 -20.10
CA PHE A 320 31.18 -18.59 -19.75
C PHE A 320 30.52 -19.59 -20.71
N ASP A 321 29.48 -20.27 -20.25
CA ASP A 321 28.71 -21.25 -21.05
C ASP A 321 27.19 -21.13 -20.89
N ALA A 322 26.74 -20.03 -20.28
CA ALA A 322 25.34 -19.64 -20.15
C ALA A 322 25.21 -18.13 -19.92
N VAL A 323 24.12 -17.52 -20.40
CA VAL A 323 23.91 -16.08 -20.28
C VAL A 323 22.52 -15.78 -19.73
N VAL A 324 22.46 -14.87 -18.77
CA VAL A 324 21.22 -14.26 -18.30
C VAL A 324 21.28 -12.77 -18.57
N VAL A 325 20.27 -12.20 -19.22
CA VAL A 325 20.20 -10.79 -19.58
C VAL A 325 19.02 -10.15 -18.84
N ASP A 326 19.28 -9.09 -18.09
CA ASP A 326 18.24 -8.21 -17.52
C ASP A 326 18.18 -6.87 -18.29
N GLU A 327 17.02 -6.23 -18.30
CA GLU A 327 16.74 -5.04 -19.12
C GLU A 327 17.07 -5.23 -20.61
N ALA A 328 16.74 -6.41 -21.15
CA ALA A 328 17.15 -6.84 -22.49
C ALA A 328 16.61 -5.94 -23.63
N GLN A 329 15.53 -5.21 -23.38
CA GLN A 329 14.96 -4.24 -24.33
C GLN A 329 15.85 -3.01 -24.55
N ASP A 330 16.82 -2.74 -23.68
CA ASP A 330 17.72 -1.59 -23.81
C ASP A 330 19.02 -1.92 -24.55
N LEU A 331 19.27 -3.16 -24.96
CA LEU A 331 20.51 -3.56 -25.62
C LEU A 331 20.52 -3.19 -27.11
N THR A 332 21.69 -2.75 -27.63
CA THR A 332 21.89 -2.50 -29.06
C THR A 332 22.12 -3.79 -29.84
N SER A 333 22.10 -3.72 -31.17
CA SER A 333 22.45 -4.87 -32.03
C SER A 333 23.85 -5.41 -31.73
N ASN A 334 24.84 -4.53 -31.53
CA ASN A 334 26.20 -4.93 -31.16
C ASN A 334 26.24 -5.61 -29.78
N ASP A 335 25.50 -5.10 -28.80
CA ASP A 335 25.37 -5.73 -27.49
C ASP A 335 24.85 -7.17 -27.62
N TRP A 336 23.86 -7.41 -28.49
CA TRP A 336 23.31 -8.73 -28.76
C TRP A 336 24.29 -9.69 -29.47
N GLU A 337 25.19 -9.19 -30.32
CA GLU A 337 26.25 -10.03 -30.91
C GLU A 337 27.11 -10.68 -29.82
N LEU A 338 27.51 -9.88 -28.82
CA LEU A 338 28.28 -10.38 -27.68
C LEU A 338 27.47 -11.37 -26.84
N VAL A 339 26.21 -11.05 -26.55
CA VAL A 339 25.29 -11.96 -25.81
C VAL A 339 25.18 -13.32 -26.52
N ARG A 340 25.03 -13.33 -27.85
CA ARG A 340 24.94 -14.56 -28.64
C ARG A 340 26.25 -15.35 -28.62
N ALA A 341 27.37 -14.68 -28.82
CA ALA A 341 28.68 -15.32 -28.81
C ALA A 341 29.02 -15.92 -27.43
N LEU A 342 28.68 -15.22 -26.33
CA LEU A 342 28.85 -15.70 -24.96
C LEU A 342 28.02 -16.95 -24.66
N ALA A 343 26.76 -16.99 -25.12
CA ALA A 343 25.90 -18.13 -24.89
C ALA A 343 26.26 -19.32 -25.79
N GLY A 344 26.64 -19.07 -27.05
CA GLY A 344 26.85 -20.11 -28.05
C GLY A 344 25.62 -21.02 -28.19
N ALA A 345 25.82 -22.33 -28.00
CA ALA A 345 24.77 -23.34 -27.94
C ALA A 345 24.19 -23.55 -26.51
N GLY A 346 24.73 -22.84 -25.51
CA GLY A 346 24.35 -22.94 -24.12
C GLY A 346 23.04 -22.19 -23.78
N PRO A 347 22.62 -22.26 -22.51
CA PRO A 347 21.41 -21.59 -22.04
C PRO A 347 21.48 -20.06 -22.17
N MET A 348 20.36 -19.45 -22.57
CA MET A 348 20.21 -18.00 -22.72
C MET A 348 18.85 -17.55 -22.20
N TRP A 349 18.83 -16.75 -21.15
CA TRP A 349 17.60 -16.18 -20.60
C TRP A 349 17.64 -14.67 -20.73
N ALA A 350 16.55 -14.06 -21.17
CA ALA A 350 16.44 -12.61 -21.23
C ALA A 350 15.17 -12.15 -20.53
N PHE A 351 15.28 -11.06 -19.78
CA PHE A 351 14.18 -10.42 -19.07
C PHE A 351 13.98 -9.02 -19.64
N ALA A 352 12.75 -8.71 -20.06
CA ALA A 352 12.44 -7.44 -20.75
C ALA A 352 11.12 -6.81 -20.29
N ASP A 353 11.08 -5.47 -20.35
CA ASP A 353 9.87 -4.65 -20.20
C ASP A 353 9.69 -3.73 -21.41
N GLU A 354 8.81 -4.13 -22.33
CA GLU A 354 8.65 -3.49 -23.63
C GLU A 354 8.29 -2.01 -23.60
N GLY A 355 7.80 -1.45 -22.50
CA GLY A 355 7.63 0.02 -22.46
C GLY A 355 8.26 0.69 -21.26
N GLN A 356 9.27 0.06 -20.69
CA GLN A 356 10.41 0.82 -20.21
C GLN A 356 11.50 0.98 -21.29
N GLY A 357 11.32 0.44 -22.49
CA GLY A 357 12.23 0.71 -23.61
C GLY A 357 12.32 2.20 -23.89
N PHE A 358 13.51 2.78 -23.70
CA PHE A 358 13.73 4.21 -23.93
C PHE A 358 14.17 4.51 -25.37
N TRP A 359 14.85 3.56 -26.02
CA TRP A 359 15.41 3.71 -27.36
C TRP A 359 14.51 3.02 -28.39
N GLU A 360 14.29 3.66 -29.55
CA GLU A 360 13.41 3.15 -30.61
C GLU A 360 14.10 2.16 -31.54
N ASP A 361 15.42 2.28 -31.66
CA ASP A 361 16.30 1.45 -32.47
C ASP A 361 16.75 0.16 -31.75
N ARG A 362 16.24 -0.09 -30.54
CA ARG A 362 16.63 -1.24 -29.70
C ARG A 362 15.46 -2.16 -29.45
N ALA A 363 15.72 -3.44 -29.66
CA ALA A 363 14.75 -4.51 -29.44
C ALA A 363 15.48 -5.82 -29.15
N VAL A 364 14.74 -6.77 -28.58
CA VAL A 364 15.20 -8.16 -28.51
C VAL A 364 15.15 -8.73 -29.93
N PRO A 365 16.24 -9.32 -30.47
CA PRO A 365 16.26 -9.86 -31.82
C PRO A 365 15.22 -10.97 -32.02
N GLU A 366 14.52 -10.92 -33.15
CA GLU A 366 13.56 -11.96 -33.54
C GLU A 366 14.26 -13.31 -33.75
N GLY A 367 13.58 -14.41 -33.42
CA GLY A 367 14.09 -15.78 -33.59
C GLY A 367 15.19 -16.19 -32.62
N LEU A 368 15.65 -15.31 -31.71
CA LEU A 368 16.71 -15.63 -30.76
C LEU A 368 16.27 -16.56 -29.62
N PHE A 369 14.97 -16.52 -29.27
CA PHE A 369 14.35 -17.30 -28.21
C PHE A 369 13.26 -18.20 -28.80
N GLY A 370 13.26 -19.48 -28.41
CA GLY A 370 12.28 -20.45 -28.89
C GLY A 370 10.91 -20.34 -28.22
N ALA A 371 10.84 -19.64 -27.08
CA ALA A 371 9.62 -19.40 -26.32
C ALA A 371 9.70 -18.08 -25.54
N SER A 372 8.53 -17.56 -25.17
CA SER A 372 8.40 -16.42 -24.26
C SER A 372 7.43 -16.70 -23.11
N PHE A 373 7.63 -16.03 -21.99
CA PHE A 373 6.81 -16.16 -20.78
C PHE A 373 6.47 -14.78 -20.20
N ALA A 374 5.20 -14.50 -19.94
CA ALA A 374 4.74 -13.19 -19.49
C ALA A 374 4.39 -13.16 -17.99
N LEU A 375 5.09 -12.33 -17.22
CA LEU A 375 4.82 -12.03 -15.81
C LEU A 375 3.63 -11.08 -15.70
N LYS A 376 2.55 -11.53 -15.07
CA LYS A 376 1.30 -10.77 -14.97
C LYS A 376 1.17 -9.94 -13.69
N ARG A 377 1.73 -10.42 -12.57
CA ARG A 377 1.53 -9.81 -11.25
C ARG A 377 2.64 -8.80 -10.95
N ARG A 378 2.25 -7.54 -10.74
CA ARG A 378 3.12 -6.51 -10.17
C ARG A 378 3.02 -6.58 -8.67
N TYR A 379 4.15 -6.59 -7.98
CA TYR A 379 4.15 -6.74 -6.53
C TYR A 379 5.21 -5.89 -5.82
N ARG A 380 6.19 -5.32 -6.55
CA ARG A 380 7.22 -4.45 -5.98
C ARG A 380 6.78 -2.99 -5.87
N CYS A 381 6.31 -2.41 -6.97
CA CYS A 381 5.68 -1.09 -6.96
C CYS A 381 4.23 -1.20 -6.49
N PRO A 382 3.73 -0.31 -5.60
CA PRO A 382 2.32 -0.30 -5.20
C PRO A 382 1.39 -0.24 -6.42
N GLU A 383 0.36 -1.09 -6.45
CA GLU A 383 -0.50 -1.26 -7.64
C GLU A 383 -1.14 0.05 -8.11
N ALA A 384 -1.63 0.88 -7.17
CA ALA A 384 -2.23 2.17 -7.52
C ALA A 384 -1.21 3.12 -8.16
N LEU A 385 0.03 3.14 -7.67
CA LEU A 385 1.12 3.94 -8.24
C LEU A 385 1.57 3.38 -9.61
N ALA A 386 1.66 2.06 -9.76
CA ALA A 386 2.01 1.42 -11.02
C ALA A 386 0.95 1.68 -12.12
N ARG A 387 -0.34 1.60 -11.77
CA ARG A 387 -1.44 1.97 -12.68
C ARG A 387 -1.40 3.44 -13.07
N PHE A 388 -1.04 4.32 -12.14
CA PHE A 388 -0.84 5.74 -12.45
C PHE A 388 0.34 5.95 -13.40
N ALA A 389 1.46 5.26 -13.17
CA ALA A 389 2.61 5.29 -14.06
C ALA A 389 2.27 4.78 -15.48
N ASP A 390 1.36 3.82 -15.63
CA ASP A 390 0.93 3.31 -16.94
C ASP A 390 0.18 4.37 -17.79
N LEU A 391 -0.43 5.39 -17.17
CA LEU A 391 -1.08 6.50 -17.88
C LEU A 391 -0.10 7.34 -18.72
N TYR A 392 1.20 7.25 -18.41
CA TYR A 392 2.24 7.86 -19.23
C TYR A 392 2.54 7.03 -20.47
N ARG A 393 2.24 5.74 -20.51
CA ARG A 393 2.53 4.88 -21.67
C ARG A 393 1.36 4.71 -22.62
N ARG A 394 0.15 4.65 -22.08
CA ARG A 394 -1.06 4.38 -22.85
C ARG A 394 -2.16 5.31 -22.35
N ALA A 395 -2.87 5.94 -23.28
CA ALA A 395 -4.11 6.62 -22.95
C ALA A 395 -5.05 5.61 -22.31
N GLY A 396 -5.52 5.93 -21.11
CA GLY A 396 -6.38 5.06 -20.29
C GLY A 396 -7.47 5.88 -19.62
N ALA A 397 -8.45 5.20 -19.05
CA ALA A 397 -9.47 5.86 -18.25
C ALA A 397 -8.81 6.63 -17.08
N PRO A 398 -9.32 7.82 -16.73
CA PRO A 398 -8.89 8.51 -15.52
C PRO A 398 -8.98 7.57 -14.32
N ILE A 399 -7.92 7.54 -13.50
CA ILE A 399 -7.92 6.79 -12.25
C ILE A 399 -7.85 7.78 -11.09
N GLU A 400 -8.36 7.38 -9.93
CA GLU A 400 -8.20 8.17 -8.70
C GLU A 400 -6.71 8.34 -8.36
N PRO A 401 -6.28 9.55 -7.94
CA PRO A 401 -4.92 9.80 -7.47
C PRO A 401 -4.49 8.78 -6.41
N PRO A 402 -3.37 8.06 -6.60
CA PRO A 402 -2.93 7.07 -5.63
C PRO A 402 -2.43 7.75 -4.34
N SER A 403 -2.78 7.19 -3.19
CA SER A 403 -2.37 7.71 -1.87
C SER A 403 -0.85 7.70 -1.65
N GLU A 404 -0.15 6.87 -2.43
CA GLU A 404 1.29 6.68 -2.47
C GLU A 404 2.01 7.78 -3.27
N LEU A 405 1.28 8.57 -4.07
CA LEU A 405 1.83 9.67 -4.85
C LEU A 405 1.46 11.01 -4.24
N ARG A 406 2.45 11.87 -4.06
CA ARG A 406 2.24 13.27 -3.71
C ARG A 406 2.87 14.18 -4.74
N VAL A 407 2.17 15.24 -5.12
CA VAL A 407 2.72 16.31 -5.97
C VAL A 407 2.95 17.54 -5.10
N ILE A 408 4.17 18.06 -5.15
CA ILE A 408 4.64 19.14 -4.30
C ILE A 408 5.09 20.30 -5.18
N ARG A 409 4.41 21.43 -5.01
CA ARG A 409 4.64 22.64 -5.78
C ARG A 409 5.86 23.40 -5.27
N ALA A 410 6.80 23.68 -6.17
CA ALA A 410 7.84 24.67 -6.00
C ALA A 410 7.36 26.02 -6.58
N SER A 411 7.72 27.12 -5.92
CA SER A 411 7.36 28.48 -6.34
C SER A 411 8.03 28.89 -7.67
N GLY A 412 9.15 28.25 -8.03
CA GLY A 412 9.83 28.43 -9.31
C GLY A 412 11.06 27.52 -9.41
N PRO A 413 11.81 27.58 -10.52
CA PRO A 413 12.97 26.70 -10.74
C PRO A 413 14.04 26.82 -9.64
N GLY A 414 14.25 28.04 -9.11
CA GLY A 414 15.22 28.28 -8.04
C GLY A 414 14.86 27.64 -6.69
N SER A 415 13.60 27.29 -6.45
CA SER A 415 13.14 26.68 -5.19
C SER A 415 12.94 25.16 -5.27
N LEU A 416 13.20 24.53 -6.41
CA LEU A 416 13.15 23.08 -6.57
C LEU A 416 14.12 22.37 -5.61
N ALA A 417 15.36 22.83 -5.55
CA ALA A 417 16.40 22.26 -4.70
C ALA A 417 16.01 22.30 -3.22
N ASP A 418 15.54 23.46 -2.73
CA ASP A 418 15.10 23.64 -1.35
C ASP A 418 13.90 22.74 -1.01
N ARG A 419 12.99 22.56 -1.96
CA ARG A 419 11.81 21.73 -1.75
C ARG A 419 12.15 20.25 -1.74
N VAL A 420 13.04 19.78 -2.62
CA VAL A 420 13.56 18.41 -2.56
C VAL A 420 14.29 18.18 -1.23
N ALA A 421 15.16 19.11 -0.81
CA ALA A 421 15.86 19.03 0.46
C ALA A 421 14.91 18.96 1.66
N LEU A 422 13.79 19.69 1.61
CA LEU A 422 12.75 19.63 2.64
C LEU A 422 12.06 18.26 2.68
N GLU A 423 11.73 17.67 1.53
CA GLU A 423 11.07 16.36 1.49
C GLU A 423 12.03 15.23 1.93
N ILE A 424 13.32 15.30 1.60
CA ILE A 424 14.35 14.38 2.16
C ILE A 424 14.35 14.49 3.69
N ARG A 425 14.44 15.72 4.23
CA ARG A 425 14.49 15.95 5.68
C ARG A 425 13.24 15.43 6.40
N LYS A 426 12.06 15.64 5.81
CA LYS A 426 10.79 15.11 6.34
C LYS A 426 10.79 13.58 6.37
N ALA A 427 11.26 12.93 5.31
CA ALA A 427 11.30 11.48 5.25
C ALA A 427 12.25 10.89 6.32
N LEU A 428 13.45 11.48 6.46
CA LEU A 428 14.41 11.09 7.50
C LEU A 428 13.87 11.33 8.92
N ALA A 429 13.22 12.47 9.17
CA ALA A 429 12.57 12.77 10.44
C ALA A 429 11.40 11.82 10.76
N ASP A 430 10.76 11.26 9.73
CA ASP A 430 9.72 10.23 9.85
C ASP A 430 10.30 8.79 9.84
N GLY A 431 11.60 8.67 10.14
CA GLY A 431 12.29 7.41 10.41
C GLY A 431 12.71 6.60 9.18
N ALA A 432 12.64 7.15 7.97
CA ALA A 432 13.25 6.53 6.79
C ALA A 432 14.78 6.55 6.91
N ALA A 433 15.45 5.48 6.51
CA ALA A 433 16.91 5.47 6.37
C ALA A 433 17.33 6.28 5.13
N PRO A 434 18.56 6.82 5.07
CA PRO A 434 19.08 7.44 3.84
C PRO A 434 19.01 6.49 2.63
N SER A 435 19.32 5.21 2.86
CA SER A 435 19.22 4.13 1.87
C SER A 435 17.79 3.79 1.45
N ASP A 436 16.76 4.36 2.08
CA ASP A 436 15.36 4.19 1.66
C ASP A 436 14.95 5.22 0.59
N LEU A 437 15.82 6.20 0.30
CA LEU A 437 15.51 7.38 -0.51
C LEU A 437 16.33 7.43 -1.81
N ALA A 438 15.67 7.77 -2.91
CA ALA A 438 16.32 8.19 -4.15
C ALA A 438 15.65 9.44 -4.74
N VAL A 439 16.48 10.38 -5.20
CA VAL A 439 16.09 11.57 -5.96
C VAL A 439 16.40 11.32 -7.43
N LEU A 440 15.37 11.36 -8.28
CA LEU A 440 15.46 11.09 -9.71
C LEU A 440 15.18 12.35 -10.52
N SER A 441 16.17 12.78 -11.29
CA SER A 441 16.04 13.84 -12.28
C SER A 441 15.55 13.30 -13.62
N LEU A 442 14.60 13.98 -14.27
CA LEU A 442 14.18 13.68 -15.65
C LEU A 442 14.95 14.47 -16.72
N ALA A 443 15.68 15.52 -16.33
CA ALA A 443 16.43 16.39 -17.25
C ALA A 443 17.64 15.72 -17.92
N GLY A 444 18.07 14.55 -17.45
CA GLY A 444 19.23 13.84 -18.00
C GLY A 444 20.58 14.40 -17.53
N GLN A 445 21.66 13.68 -17.80
CA GLN A 445 22.94 13.84 -17.08
C GLN A 445 23.64 15.19 -17.33
N THR A 446 23.52 15.75 -18.54
CA THR A 446 24.15 17.04 -18.89
C THR A 446 23.35 18.26 -18.42
N ARG A 447 22.11 18.07 -17.97
CA ARG A 447 21.20 19.17 -17.59
C ARG A 447 20.76 19.13 -16.14
N THR A 448 20.81 17.97 -15.48
CA THR A 448 20.56 17.89 -14.03
C THR A 448 21.58 18.71 -13.27
N ARG A 449 21.11 19.69 -12.49
CA ARG A 449 21.96 20.45 -11.57
C ARG A 449 21.90 19.86 -10.18
N LEU A 450 20.70 19.41 -9.79
CA LEU A 450 20.47 18.91 -8.44
C LEU A 450 21.14 17.55 -8.20
N CYS A 451 21.02 16.62 -9.14
CA CYS A 451 21.61 15.28 -8.99
C CYS A 451 23.09 15.23 -9.39
N ALA A 452 23.63 16.33 -9.93
CA ALA A 452 25.06 16.52 -10.13
C ALA A 452 25.76 17.06 -8.87
N ALA A 453 25.00 17.59 -7.91
CA ALA A 453 25.55 18.07 -6.64
C ALA A 453 25.87 16.88 -5.72
N GLY A 454 26.99 16.94 -5.00
CA GLY A 454 27.31 15.96 -3.94
C GLY A 454 26.46 16.14 -2.67
N ARG A 455 25.60 17.16 -2.63
CA ARG A 455 24.68 17.44 -1.52
C ARG A 455 23.38 18.05 -2.03
N ILE A 456 22.28 17.71 -1.37
CA ILE A 456 20.98 18.37 -1.56
C ILE A 456 20.56 18.96 -0.20
N GLY A 457 20.67 20.29 -0.10
CA GLY A 457 20.57 20.99 1.18
C GLY A 457 21.62 20.48 2.18
N GLY A 458 21.16 20.05 3.35
CA GLY A 458 22.02 19.49 4.41
C GLY A 458 22.38 18.01 4.25
N CYS A 459 21.85 17.31 3.25
CA CYS A 459 22.02 15.86 3.07
C CYS A 459 23.12 15.58 2.03
N GLU A 460 24.07 14.70 2.36
CA GLU A 460 24.99 14.14 1.38
C GLU A 460 24.24 13.16 0.47
N VAL A 461 24.49 13.27 -0.83
CA VAL A 461 23.88 12.38 -1.83
C VAL A 461 24.96 11.78 -2.71
N VAL A 462 24.71 10.56 -3.17
CA VAL A 462 25.64 9.81 -4.01
C VAL A 462 24.98 9.38 -5.30
N ARG A 463 25.79 9.09 -6.32
CA ARG A 463 25.30 8.56 -7.60
C ARG A 463 24.84 7.11 -7.42
N ALA A 464 23.98 6.63 -8.32
CA ALA A 464 23.41 5.29 -8.22
C ALA A 464 24.48 4.18 -8.29
N ASP A 465 25.61 4.50 -8.89
CA ASP A 465 26.76 3.62 -9.11
C ASP A 465 27.93 3.94 -8.16
N ASP A 466 27.70 4.67 -7.06
CA ASP A 466 28.67 4.86 -5.97
C ASP A 466 28.61 3.66 -5.01
N ASP A 467 29.75 3.19 -4.50
CA ASP A 467 29.82 2.05 -3.58
C ASP A 467 29.10 2.34 -2.24
N ARG A 468 28.93 3.61 -1.88
CA ARG A 468 28.23 4.07 -0.68
C ARG A 468 26.71 4.18 -0.86
N ALA A 469 26.18 3.88 -2.05
CA ALA A 469 24.75 4.00 -2.38
C ALA A 469 23.84 3.11 -1.51
N ALA A 470 24.38 2.05 -0.89
CA ALA A 470 23.65 1.20 0.05
C ALA A 470 23.37 1.89 1.40
N GLU A 471 24.07 2.98 1.71
CA GLU A 471 24.00 3.65 3.02
C GLU A 471 23.58 5.13 2.91
N HIS A 472 23.47 5.67 1.69
CA HIS A 472 23.22 7.08 1.42
C HIS A 472 21.96 7.30 0.59
N VAL A 473 21.47 8.54 0.59
CA VAL A 473 20.44 8.97 -0.36
C VAL A 473 21.06 8.98 -1.75
N VAL A 474 20.42 8.30 -2.69
CA VAL A 474 20.86 8.33 -4.09
C VAL A 474 20.29 9.57 -4.78
N ALA A 475 21.10 10.29 -5.56
CA ALA A 475 20.63 11.35 -6.46
C ALA A 475 21.20 11.12 -7.85
N ASP A 476 20.34 10.75 -8.81
CA ASP A 476 20.75 10.43 -10.17
C ASP A 476 19.63 10.72 -11.18
N THR A 477 19.89 10.48 -12.45
CA THR A 477 18.89 10.48 -13.52
C THR A 477 18.06 9.20 -13.47
N PHE A 478 16.80 9.28 -13.89
CA PHE A 478 15.91 8.11 -13.98
C PHE A 478 16.52 6.93 -14.76
N LEU A 479 17.32 7.22 -15.80
CA LEU A 479 17.89 6.20 -16.68
C LEU A 479 19.07 5.47 -16.03
N ARG A 480 19.95 6.17 -15.30
CA ARG A 480 21.05 5.54 -14.55
C ARG A 480 20.56 4.75 -13.35
N PHE A 481 19.41 5.13 -12.80
CA PHE A 481 18.74 4.42 -11.72
C PHE A 481 17.87 3.25 -12.22
N LYS A 482 17.71 3.06 -13.54
CA LYS A 482 16.90 1.98 -14.09
C LYS A 482 17.44 0.61 -13.65
N GLY A 483 16.52 -0.29 -13.30
CA GLY A 483 16.81 -1.58 -12.69
C GLY A 483 16.90 -1.57 -11.15
N LEU A 484 17.14 -0.40 -10.54
CA LEU A 484 17.15 -0.25 -9.08
C LEU A 484 15.77 0.12 -8.54
N GLU A 485 15.58 0.00 -7.22
CA GLU A 485 14.38 0.45 -6.52
C GLU A 485 14.69 0.97 -5.11
N ARG A 486 13.81 1.84 -4.60
CA ARG A 486 13.86 2.36 -3.24
C ARG A 486 12.44 2.48 -2.67
N PRO A 487 12.25 2.35 -1.35
CA PRO A 487 10.98 2.66 -0.69
C PRO A 487 10.38 3.99 -1.11
N TRP A 488 11.20 5.05 -1.13
CA TRP A 488 10.77 6.41 -1.38
C TRP A 488 11.52 7.04 -2.55
N ILE A 489 10.78 7.41 -3.58
CA ILE A 489 11.32 8.12 -4.76
C ILE A 489 10.88 9.58 -4.74
N ILE A 490 11.81 10.49 -4.98
CA ILE A 490 11.52 11.91 -5.21
C ILE A 490 11.87 12.23 -6.66
N VAL A 491 10.87 12.50 -7.50
CA VAL A 491 11.07 12.89 -8.91
C VAL A 491 11.12 14.41 -9.01
N THR A 492 12.07 14.94 -9.76
CA THR A 492 12.30 16.39 -9.93
C THR A 492 12.93 16.69 -11.28
N GLU A 493 13.10 17.99 -11.60
CA GLU A 493 13.67 18.47 -12.87
C GLU A 493 12.96 17.79 -14.05
N LEU A 494 11.63 17.97 -14.14
CA LEU A 494 10.76 17.19 -15.04
C LEU A 494 11.09 17.41 -16.50
N ASP A 495 11.47 18.64 -16.84
CA ASP A 495 12.00 19.00 -18.15
C ASP A 495 11.08 18.52 -19.28
N LEU A 496 9.85 19.04 -19.24
CA LEU A 496 8.73 18.62 -20.07
C LEU A 496 8.98 18.76 -21.58
N GLY A 497 9.93 19.61 -21.99
CA GLY A 497 10.31 19.80 -23.39
C GLY A 497 11.18 18.68 -23.95
N THR A 498 11.42 17.61 -23.18
CA THR A 498 12.30 16.53 -23.59
C THR A 498 11.63 15.45 -24.40
N THR A 499 12.43 14.80 -25.24
CA THR A 499 12.01 13.60 -25.94
C THR A 499 11.60 12.52 -24.94
N ARG A 500 10.44 11.91 -25.23
CA ARG A 500 9.88 10.78 -24.49
C ARG A 500 9.65 11.06 -23.00
N TYR A 501 9.29 12.29 -22.62
CA TYR A 501 8.94 12.68 -21.23
C TYR A 501 8.09 11.61 -20.51
N ASP A 502 7.05 11.14 -21.19
CA ASP A 502 6.15 10.11 -20.73
C ASP A 502 6.87 8.80 -20.32
N VAL A 503 7.82 8.33 -21.13
CA VAL A 503 8.63 7.14 -20.79
C VAL A 503 9.54 7.41 -19.59
N ARG A 504 10.11 8.62 -19.49
CA ARG A 504 10.96 9.01 -18.34
C ARG A 504 10.18 8.97 -17.04
N MET A 505 8.98 9.55 -17.06
CA MET A 505 8.10 9.58 -15.89
C MET A 505 7.62 8.18 -15.51
N HIS A 506 7.23 7.34 -16.48
CA HIS A 506 6.86 5.95 -16.24
C HIS A 506 7.98 5.16 -15.53
N ILE A 507 9.22 5.29 -16.03
CA ILE A 507 10.38 4.64 -15.42
C ILE A 507 10.56 5.15 -13.99
N ALA A 508 10.59 6.47 -13.78
CA ALA A 508 10.87 7.08 -12.47
C ALA A 508 9.83 6.71 -11.40
N LEU A 509 8.53 6.83 -11.70
CA LEU A 509 7.45 6.51 -10.75
C LEU A 509 7.46 5.04 -10.33
N SER A 510 7.79 4.15 -11.27
CA SER A 510 7.80 2.70 -11.01
C SER A 510 9.00 2.20 -10.20
N ARG A 511 9.93 3.08 -9.81
CA ARG A 511 11.07 2.73 -8.94
C ARG A 511 10.72 2.70 -7.44
N ALA A 512 9.56 3.23 -7.08
CA ALA A 512 9.11 3.30 -5.69
C ALA A 512 8.46 2.00 -5.24
N THR A 513 8.90 1.45 -4.11
CA THR A 513 8.28 0.26 -3.50
C THR A 513 7.26 0.59 -2.40
N VAL A 514 7.26 1.83 -1.88
CA VAL A 514 6.30 2.32 -0.89
C VAL A 514 5.57 3.58 -1.35
N GLY A 515 6.28 4.57 -1.89
CA GLY A 515 5.64 5.77 -2.40
C GLY A 515 6.57 6.76 -3.08
N CYS A 516 5.97 7.73 -3.76
CA CYS A 516 6.65 8.69 -4.61
C CYS A 516 6.21 10.12 -4.32
N VAL A 517 7.16 11.05 -4.40
CA VAL A 517 6.89 12.48 -4.35
C VAL A 517 7.40 13.11 -5.64
N VAL A 518 6.55 13.83 -6.35
CA VAL A 518 6.96 14.64 -7.51
C VAL A 518 7.10 16.09 -7.04
N VAL A 519 8.29 16.66 -7.17
CA VAL A 519 8.57 18.07 -6.88
C VAL A 519 8.72 18.80 -8.21
N ALA A 520 7.82 19.72 -8.49
CA ALA A 520 7.75 20.43 -9.77
C ALA A 520 7.23 21.85 -9.59
N THR A 521 7.53 22.73 -10.54
CA THR A 521 7.01 24.11 -10.55
C THR A 521 5.52 24.13 -10.87
N SER A 522 4.83 25.23 -10.53
CA SER A 522 3.41 25.41 -10.87
C SER A 522 3.14 25.28 -12.38
N GLU A 523 4.05 25.77 -13.21
CA GLU A 523 3.95 25.70 -14.67
C GLU A 523 4.09 24.26 -15.17
N GLU A 524 5.05 23.50 -14.63
CA GLU A 524 5.22 22.10 -14.99
C GLU A 524 4.02 21.25 -14.57
N ILE A 525 3.48 21.47 -13.36
CA ILE A 525 2.30 20.76 -12.87
C ILE A 525 1.09 21.07 -13.75
N ALA A 526 0.90 22.33 -14.17
CA ALA A 526 -0.23 22.72 -15.01
C ALA A 526 -0.16 22.16 -16.44
N ARG A 527 1.05 21.81 -16.92
CA ARG A 527 1.26 21.23 -18.26
C ARG A 527 1.10 19.70 -18.31
N ASP A 528 0.99 19.06 -17.15
CA ASP A 528 0.74 17.62 -17.06
C ASP A 528 -0.56 17.37 -16.30
N ASP A 529 -1.66 17.16 -17.04
CA ASP A 529 -3.01 16.97 -16.49
C ASP A 529 -3.06 15.88 -15.41
N ARG A 530 -2.21 14.86 -15.52
CA ARG A 530 -2.09 13.77 -14.54
C ARG A 530 -1.55 14.28 -13.21
N LEU A 531 -0.52 15.11 -13.23
CA LEU A 531 0.04 15.74 -12.02
C LEU A 531 -0.90 16.81 -11.45
N ALA A 532 -1.57 17.57 -12.31
CA ALA A 532 -2.56 18.56 -11.88
C ALA A 532 -3.73 17.91 -11.11
N ALA A 533 -4.22 16.76 -11.59
CA ALA A 533 -5.27 16.00 -10.91
C ALA A 533 -4.86 15.54 -9.51
N VAL A 534 -3.61 15.07 -9.35
CA VAL A 534 -3.08 14.68 -8.03
C VAL A 534 -2.94 15.91 -7.13
N ALA A 535 -2.37 17.00 -7.62
CA ALA A 535 -2.16 18.22 -6.85
C ALA A 535 -3.49 18.85 -6.35
N GLY A 536 -4.56 18.77 -7.14
CA GLY A 536 -5.90 19.25 -6.76
C GLY A 536 -6.60 18.38 -5.71
N SER A 537 -6.19 17.13 -5.54
CA SER A 537 -6.72 16.22 -4.49
C SER A 537 -6.00 16.33 -3.14
N THR A 538 -4.85 17.03 -3.10
CA THR A 538 -4.00 17.15 -1.90
C THR A 538 -4.24 18.44 -1.09
N THR A 539 -5.17 19.29 -1.53
CA THR A 539 -5.73 20.44 -0.79
C THR A 539 -6.98 20.02 -0.04
#